data_AF-A0A1H3X334-F1
#
_entry.id   AF-A0A1H3X334-F1
#
_cell.length_a   1.000
_cell.length_b   1.000
_cell.length_c   1.000
_cell.angle_alpha   90.00
_cell.angle_beta   90.00
_cell.angle_gamma   90.00
#
_symmetry.space_group_name_H-M   'P 1'
#
loop_
_entity.id
_entity.type
_entity.pdbx_description
1 polymer ?
#
loop_
_entity_poly.entity_id
_entity_poly.type
_entity_poly.pdbx_seq_one_letter_code
_entity_poly.pdbx_strand_id
1 'polypeptide(L)'
;MGVLGQPINFGVSMLDDKRQEEERLQVLKGYEILDTPPDGAFDRITALAARFFQVPIATVSLVDEDRIWFKSRFGLSATEVERAPGLCASAIFSDKAYVVKNAIDDPRSLANPLVVGALGLRFYAAVPLVTHDGHRLGTMNVIDFEPRDFNAENEAALVEFAGLVIDQMEVRLAAHKAIGSLTTLIKTVPELGIDEVATVCAWTKKILIDGVWYSFDEFLSQKLGLTITHSIHPDAAKGF
;
A
#
# COMPACT_ATOMS: atom_id res chain seq x y z
N MET A 1 17.40 -57.50 6.03
CA MET A 1 17.86 -56.11 5.84
C MET A 1 16.76 -55.35 5.12
N GLY A 2 15.85 -54.75 5.87
CA GLY A 2 14.78 -53.90 5.35
C GLY A 2 14.85 -52.57 6.10
N VAL A 3 15.05 -51.47 5.37
CA VAL A 3 15.04 -50.12 5.94
C VAL A 3 13.60 -49.62 5.85
N LEU A 4 12.99 -49.43 7.01
CA LEU A 4 11.67 -48.83 7.20
C LEU A 4 11.68 -47.39 6.69
N GLY A 5 10.75 -47.06 5.80
CA GLY A 5 10.49 -45.70 5.36
C GLY A 5 9.98 -44.85 6.53
N GLN A 6 10.57 -43.68 6.73
CA GLN A 6 10.06 -42.67 7.65
C GLN A 6 8.79 -42.02 7.05
N PRO A 7 7.79 -41.68 7.88
CA PRO A 7 6.58 -41.02 7.42
C PRO A 7 6.87 -39.58 6.97
N ILE A 8 6.37 -39.21 5.80
CA ILE A 8 6.44 -37.85 5.25
C ILE A 8 5.48 -36.96 6.06
N ASN A 9 6.04 -35.97 6.75
CA ASN A 9 5.34 -35.12 7.72
C ASN A 9 4.61 -33.95 7.04
N PHE A 10 3.52 -34.23 6.32
CA PHE A 10 2.71 -33.21 5.62
C PHE A 10 2.00 -32.21 6.56
N GLY A 11 1.78 -32.58 7.82
CA GLY A 11 1.01 -31.77 8.78
C GLY A 11 1.75 -30.56 9.35
N VAL A 12 3.07 -30.59 9.41
CA VAL A 12 3.88 -29.48 9.99
C VAL A 12 4.08 -28.35 8.98
N SER A 13 4.33 -28.68 7.70
CA SER A 13 4.53 -27.70 6.61
C SER A 13 3.31 -26.80 6.38
N MET A 14 2.09 -27.36 6.38
CA MET A 14 0.86 -26.59 6.14
C MET A 14 0.53 -25.62 7.29
N LEU A 15 0.89 -25.98 8.53
CA LEU A 15 0.71 -25.13 9.71
C LEU A 15 1.75 -23.99 9.73
N ASP A 16 2.97 -24.28 9.31
CA ASP A 16 4.03 -23.28 9.16
C ASP A 16 3.69 -22.26 8.06
N ASP A 17 3.17 -22.71 6.92
CA ASP A 17 2.73 -21.82 5.83
C ASP A 17 1.58 -20.90 6.28
N LYS A 18 0.61 -21.45 7.03
CA LYS A 18 -0.52 -20.66 7.54
C LYS A 18 -0.07 -19.60 8.53
N ARG A 19 0.82 -19.94 9.47
CA ARG A 19 1.35 -19.00 10.45
C ARG A 19 2.17 -17.89 9.77
N GLN A 20 3.01 -18.24 8.79
CA GLN A 20 3.77 -17.25 8.02
C GLN A 20 2.85 -16.29 7.27
N GLU A 21 1.74 -16.78 6.70
CA GLU A 21 0.75 -15.93 6.05
C GLU A 21 0.02 -15.02 7.05
N GLU A 22 -0.37 -15.55 8.22
CA GLU A 22 -0.97 -14.75 9.29
C GLU A 22 -0.02 -13.62 9.74
N GLU A 23 1.26 -13.93 9.97
CA GLU A 23 2.30 -12.93 10.31
C GLU A 23 2.46 -11.88 9.20
N ARG A 24 2.56 -12.30 7.94
CA ARG A 24 2.67 -11.40 6.77
C ARG A 24 1.47 -10.45 6.69
N LEU A 25 0.25 -10.96 6.92
CA LEU A 25 -0.98 -10.14 6.93
C LEU A 25 -1.02 -9.17 8.11
N GLN A 26 -0.54 -9.57 9.29
CA GLN A 26 -0.42 -8.64 10.43
C GLN A 26 0.57 -7.51 10.13
N VAL A 27 1.71 -7.83 9.51
CA VAL A 27 2.68 -6.82 9.09
C VAL A 27 2.07 -5.89 8.05
N LEU A 28 1.40 -6.42 7.02
CA LEU A 28 0.70 -5.60 6.01
C LEU A 28 -0.31 -4.64 6.64
N LYS A 29 -1.12 -5.12 7.59
CA LYS A 29 -2.08 -4.30 8.34
C LYS A 29 -1.37 -3.20 9.14
N GLY A 30 -0.22 -3.50 9.72
CA GLY A 30 0.61 -2.55 10.48
C GLY A 30 1.16 -1.38 9.66
N TYR A 31 1.22 -1.47 8.33
CA TYR A 31 1.59 -0.34 7.46
C TYR A 31 0.44 0.66 7.26
N GLU A 32 -0.79 0.35 7.68
CA GLU A 32 -1.99 1.21 7.53
C GLU A 32 -2.11 1.80 6.11
N ILE A 33 -1.81 0.98 5.11
CA ILE A 33 -1.66 1.38 3.71
C ILE A 33 -2.83 0.94 2.82
N LEU A 34 -3.50 -0.16 3.18
CA LEU A 34 -4.69 -0.67 2.49
C LEU A 34 -5.85 0.33 2.62
N ASP A 35 -6.70 0.40 1.60
CA ASP A 35 -7.89 1.26 1.53
C ASP A 35 -7.62 2.76 1.78
N THR A 36 -6.38 3.19 1.58
CA THR A 36 -6.00 4.60 1.69
C THR A 36 -6.19 5.33 0.36
N PRO A 37 -6.44 6.65 0.36
CA PRO A 37 -6.54 7.43 -0.86
C PRO A 37 -5.29 7.31 -1.77
N PRO A 38 -5.42 7.67 -3.05
CA PRO A 38 -4.29 7.78 -3.96
C PRO A 38 -3.16 8.62 -3.36
N ASP A 39 -1.92 8.23 -3.67
CA ASP A 39 -0.73 8.82 -3.07
C ASP A 39 0.27 9.13 -4.18
N GLY A 40 0.48 10.44 -4.39
CA GLY A 40 1.29 10.95 -5.49
C GLY A 40 2.75 10.52 -5.46
N ALA A 41 3.27 10.02 -4.34
CA ALA A 41 4.60 9.41 -4.31
C ALA A 41 4.60 8.06 -5.05
N PHE A 42 3.68 7.16 -4.72
CA PHE A 42 3.56 5.86 -5.40
C PHE A 42 3.14 6.02 -6.87
N ASP A 43 2.27 6.99 -7.18
CA ASP A 43 1.83 7.27 -8.56
C ASP A 43 2.97 7.74 -9.47
N ARG A 44 3.93 8.48 -8.91
CA ARG A 44 5.15 8.84 -9.65
C ARG A 44 6.00 7.62 -9.94
N ILE A 45 6.12 6.68 -8.99
CA ILE A 45 6.90 5.45 -9.17
C ILE A 45 6.29 4.59 -10.27
N THR A 46 4.98 4.32 -10.24
CA THR A 46 4.30 3.50 -11.27
C THR A 46 4.36 4.16 -12.64
N ALA A 47 4.15 5.48 -12.73
CA ALA A 47 4.30 6.21 -14.00
C ALA A 47 5.75 6.23 -14.52
N LEU A 48 6.75 6.24 -13.64
CA LEU A 48 8.15 6.12 -14.02
C LEU A 48 8.48 4.72 -14.53
N ALA A 49 8.02 3.68 -13.83
CA ALA A 49 8.21 2.30 -14.24
C ALA A 49 7.56 2.01 -15.60
N ALA A 50 6.30 2.41 -15.80
CA ALA A 50 5.61 2.22 -17.07
C ALA A 50 6.40 2.83 -18.25
N ARG A 51 6.91 4.05 -18.06
CA ARG A 51 7.73 4.73 -19.07
C ARG A 51 9.10 4.09 -19.27
N PHE A 52 9.76 3.67 -18.19
CA PHE A 52 11.08 3.04 -18.24
C PHE A 52 11.03 1.71 -19.00
N PHE A 53 10.07 0.85 -18.65
CA PHE A 53 9.87 -0.44 -19.30
C PHE A 53 9.09 -0.34 -20.63
N GLN A 54 8.63 0.86 -20.98
CA GLN A 54 7.82 1.14 -22.17
C GLN A 54 6.58 0.25 -22.28
N VAL A 55 5.89 0.03 -21.16
CA VAL A 55 4.68 -0.79 -21.05
C VAL A 55 3.45 0.08 -20.80
N PRO A 56 2.25 -0.36 -21.22
CA PRO A 56 1.03 0.41 -20.98
C PRO A 56 0.61 0.42 -19.51
N ILE A 57 0.99 -0.60 -18.73
CA ILE A 57 0.54 -0.76 -17.34
C ILE A 57 1.71 -1.04 -16.40
N ALA A 58 1.73 -0.36 -15.26
CA ALA A 58 2.57 -0.68 -14.12
C ALA A 58 1.79 -0.47 -12.83
N THR A 59 1.98 -1.35 -11.84
CA THR A 59 1.25 -1.26 -10.57
C THR A 59 2.14 -1.54 -9.37
N VAL A 60 1.81 -0.89 -8.27
CA VAL A 60 2.18 -1.30 -6.91
C VAL A 60 0.97 -2.02 -6.34
N SER A 61 1.08 -3.33 -6.18
CA SER A 61 0.01 -4.16 -5.64
C SER A 61 0.37 -4.67 -4.26
N LEU A 62 -0.60 -4.73 -3.36
CA LEU A 62 -0.49 -5.30 -2.03
C LEU A 62 -1.39 -6.53 -1.98
N VAL A 63 -0.85 -7.64 -1.46
CA VAL A 63 -1.58 -8.91 -1.41
C VAL A 63 -2.23 -9.05 -0.04
N ASP A 64 -3.54 -8.81 -0.01
CA ASP A 64 -4.39 -8.92 1.17
C ASP A 64 -4.92 -10.37 1.31
N GLU A 65 -5.75 -10.63 2.31
CA GLU A 65 -6.29 -11.97 2.59
C GLU A 65 -7.02 -12.57 1.37
N ASP A 66 -7.97 -11.84 0.79
CA ASP A 66 -8.88 -12.29 -0.27
C ASP A 66 -8.75 -11.51 -1.59
N ARG A 67 -7.94 -10.45 -1.62
CA ARG A 67 -7.80 -9.55 -2.78
C ARG A 67 -6.35 -9.13 -3.04
N ILE A 68 -6.14 -8.64 -4.26
CA ILE A 68 -4.96 -7.87 -4.65
C ILE A 68 -5.40 -6.41 -4.72
N TRP A 69 -4.91 -5.59 -3.81
CA TRP A 69 -5.25 -4.17 -3.74
C TRP A 69 -4.16 -3.32 -4.41
N PHE A 70 -4.53 -2.42 -5.32
CA PHE A 70 -3.56 -1.58 -6.04
C PHE A 70 -3.34 -0.26 -5.32
N LYS A 71 -2.22 -0.16 -4.58
CA LYS A 71 -1.83 1.11 -3.93
C LYS A 71 -1.59 2.22 -4.95
N SER A 72 -1.01 1.86 -6.08
CA SER A 72 -0.84 2.74 -7.21
C SER A 72 -0.87 1.95 -8.51
N ARG A 73 -1.35 2.61 -9.56
CA ARG A 73 -1.64 2.00 -10.85
C ARG A 73 -1.57 3.04 -11.96
N PHE A 74 -0.72 2.76 -12.94
CA PHE A 74 -0.66 3.49 -14.21
C PHE A 74 -1.29 2.64 -15.31
N GLY A 75 -2.13 3.25 -16.15
CA GLY A 75 -2.74 2.58 -17.30
C GLY A 75 -3.84 1.54 -16.99
N LEU A 76 -4.16 1.33 -15.72
CA LEU A 76 -5.21 0.42 -15.25
C LEU A 76 -6.32 1.23 -14.56
N SER A 77 -7.59 0.84 -14.72
CA SER A 77 -8.73 1.48 -14.06
C SER A 77 -9.13 0.81 -12.75
N ALA A 78 -8.96 -0.52 -12.67
CA ALA A 78 -9.26 -1.30 -11.48
C ALA A 78 -8.42 -0.84 -10.29
N THR A 79 -9.05 -0.79 -9.12
CA THR A 79 -8.41 -0.47 -7.83
C THR A 79 -8.05 -1.71 -7.04
N GLU A 80 -8.71 -2.83 -7.33
CA GLU A 80 -8.42 -4.15 -6.77
C GLU A 80 -8.93 -5.24 -7.70
N VAL A 81 -8.46 -6.46 -7.47
CA VAL A 81 -8.95 -7.69 -8.10
C VAL A 81 -8.99 -8.81 -7.07
N GLU A 82 -9.75 -9.87 -7.35
CA GLU A 82 -9.74 -11.10 -6.55
C GLU A 82 -8.32 -11.68 -6.48
N ARG A 83 -7.94 -12.27 -5.33
CA ARG A 83 -6.69 -13.01 -5.16
C ARG A 83 -6.73 -14.37 -5.85
N ALA A 84 -6.82 -14.35 -7.18
CA ALA A 84 -6.75 -15.55 -8.00
C ALA A 84 -5.31 -16.10 -8.07
N PRO A 85 -5.13 -17.43 -8.19
CA PRO A 85 -3.82 -18.03 -8.39
C PRO A 85 -3.05 -17.47 -9.60
N GLY A 86 -1.72 -17.43 -9.50
CA GLY A 86 -0.85 -16.85 -10.52
C GLY A 86 -0.55 -15.36 -10.28
N LEU A 87 0.21 -14.76 -11.20
CA LEU A 87 0.56 -13.33 -11.22
C LEU A 87 0.99 -12.83 -9.82
N CYS A 88 0.38 -11.77 -9.29
CA CYS A 88 0.75 -11.17 -8.01
C CYS A 88 0.69 -12.20 -6.86
N ALA A 89 -0.36 -13.02 -6.80
CA ALA A 89 -0.56 -13.99 -5.71
C ALA A 89 0.54 -15.06 -5.67
N SER A 90 1.16 -15.38 -6.81
CA SER A 90 2.31 -16.30 -6.88
C SER A 90 3.65 -15.56 -6.80
N ALA A 91 3.74 -14.38 -7.38
CA ALA A 91 4.96 -13.57 -7.44
C ALA A 91 5.43 -13.14 -6.06
N ILE A 92 4.52 -12.92 -5.09
CA ILE A 92 4.94 -12.58 -3.72
C ILE A 92 5.83 -13.66 -3.09
N PHE A 93 5.68 -14.93 -3.47
CA PHE A 93 6.47 -16.03 -2.89
C PHE A 93 7.77 -16.30 -3.67
N SER A 94 8.08 -15.53 -4.71
CA SER A 94 9.24 -15.77 -5.59
C SER A 94 10.49 -15.04 -5.11
N ASP A 95 11.62 -15.72 -4.94
CA ASP A 95 12.90 -15.08 -4.54
C ASP A 95 13.51 -14.18 -5.62
N LYS A 96 13.05 -14.33 -6.86
CA LYS A 96 13.50 -13.59 -8.04
C LYS A 96 12.30 -12.99 -8.76
N ALA A 97 12.54 -12.23 -9.82
CA ALA A 97 11.44 -11.75 -10.66
C ALA A 97 10.58 -12.91 -11.16
N TYR A 98 9.27 -12.80 -10.93
CA TYR A 98 8.27 -13.64 -11.54
C TYR A 98 7.96 -13.10 -12.93
N VAL A 99 8.43 -13.77 -13.97
CA VAL A 99 8.29 -13.34 -15.37
C VAL A 99 7.44 -14.33 -16.15
N VAL A 100 6.42 -13.81 -16.82
CA VAL A 100 5.58 -14.48 -17.81
C VAL A 100 5.73 -13.71 -19.12
N LYS A 101 6.51 -14.29 -20.05
CA LYS A 101 6.83 -13.65 -21.34
C LYS A 101 5.63 -13.60 -22.28
N ASN A 102 4.83 -14.66 -22.29
CA ASN A 102 3.55 -14.73 -22.99
C ASN A 102 2.53 -15.54 -22.18
N ALA A 103 1.49 -14.87 -21.67
CA ALA A 103 0.56 -15.41 -20.70
C ALA A 103 -0.41 -16.46 -21.25
N ILE A 104 -0.64 -16.46 -22.57
CA ILE A 104 -1.46 -17.46 -23.25
C ILE A 104 -0.69 -18.77 -23.54
N ASP A 105 0.63 -18.76 -23.34
CA ASP A 105 1.48 -19.95 -23.50
C ASP A 105 2.00 -20.46 -22.15
N ASP A 106 1.87 -19.66 -21.08
CA ASP A 106 2.42 -19.97 -19.76
C ASP A 106 1.37 -20.66 -18.86
N PRO A 107 1.56 -21.94 -18.50
CA PRO A 107 0.61 -22.70 -17.69
C PRO A 107 0.25 -22.05 -16.35
N ARG A 108 1.14 -21.21 -15.80
CA ARG A 108 0.93 -20.53 -14.52
C ARG A 108 -0.09 -19.39 -14.61
N SER A 109 -0.45 -18.95 -15.82
CA SER A 109 -1.34 -17.82 -16.05
C SER A 109 -2.55 -18.12 -16.95
N LEU A 110 -2.61 -19.29 -17.59
CA LEU A 110 -3.68 -19.65 -18.54
C LEU A 110 -5.11 -19.47 -18.00
N ALA A 111 -5.33 -19.82 -16.73
CA ALA A 111 -6.66 -19.73 -16.10
C ALA A 111 -6.90 -18.39 -15.39
N ASN A 112 -5.92 -17.49 -15.37
CA ASN A 112 -6.05 -16.25 -14.60
C ASN A 112 -7.04 -15.30 -15.28
N PRO A 113 -8.01 -14.72 -14.55
CA PRO A 113 -9.03 -13.82 -15.11
C PRO A 113 -8.46 -12.62 -15.87
N LEU A 114 -7.26 -12.14 -15.51
CA LEU A 114 -6.60 -11.02 -16.19
C LEU A 114 -6.05 -11.40 -17.57
N VAL A 115 -5.86 -12.69 -17.84
CA VAL A 115 -5.37 -13.23 -19.12
C VAL A 115 -6.51 -13.56 -20.05
N VAL A 116 -7.50 -14.31 -19.56
CA VAL A 116 -8.66 -14.78 -20.37
C VAL A 116 -9.79 -13.76 -20.46
N GLY A 117 -9.84 -12.81 -19.53
CA GLY A 117 -10.87 -11.79 -19.45
C GLY A 117 -10.58 -10.57 -20.31
N ALA A 118 -11.33 -9.49 -20.05
CA ALA A 118 -11.33 -8.28 -20.86
C ALA A 118 -10.00 -7.51 -20.88
N LEU A 119 -9.13 -7.70 -19.87
CA LEU A 119 -7.81 -7.06 -19.86
C LEU A 119 -6.88 -7.63 -20.95
N GLY A 120 -7.03 -8.91 -21.30
CA GLY A 120 -6.26 -9.53 -22.38
C GLY A 120 -4.74 -9.48 -22.16
N LEU A 121 -4.27 -9.62 -20.92
CA LEU A 121 -2.86 -9.60 -20.56
C LEU A 121 -2.04 -10.60 -21.41
N ARG A 122 -0.85 -10.19 -21.88
CA ARG A 122 0.11 -11.09 -22.56
C ARG A 122 1.45 -11.14 -21.87
N PHE A 123 1.97 -10.02 -21.40
CA PHE A 123 3.23 -9.99 -20.67
C PHE A 123 2.99 -9.57 -19.23
N TYR A 124 3.71 -10.21 -18.30
CA TYR A 124 3.73 -9.85 -16.90
C TYR A 124 5.12 -10.08 -16.32
N ALA A 125 5.68 -9.06 -15.67
CA ALA A 125 6.84 -9.23 -14.81
C ALA A 125 6.60 -8.55 -13.47
N ALA A 126 6.99 -9.21 -12.39
CA ALA A 126 6.82 -8.72 -11.04
C ALA A 126 7.97 -9.12 -10.14
N VAL A 127 8.28 -8.27 -9.18
CA VAL A 127 9.18 -8.57 -8.06
C VAL A 127 8.44 -8.35 -6.75
N PRO A 128 8.73 -9.13 -5.70
CA PRO A 128 8.11 -8.96 -4.39
C PRO A 128 8.55 -7.63 -3.74
N LEU A 129 7.63 -7.00 -3.02
CA LEU A 129 7.90 -5.91 -2.09
C LEU A 129 8.29 -6.54 -0.75
N VAL A 130 9.58 -6.55 -0.43
CA VAL A 130 10.14 -7.20 0.76
C VAL A 130 10.52 -6.14 1.78
N THR A 131 9.98 -6.21 2.99
CA THR A 131 10.35 -5.32 4.09
C THR A 131 11.76 -5.63 4.60
N HIS A 132 12.33 -4.71 5.39
CA HIS A 132 13.61 -4.90 6.06
C HIS A 132 13.65 -6.16 6.95
N ASP A 133 12.50 -6.52 7.54
CA ASP A 133 12.33 -7.72 8.37
C ASP A 133 12.03 -8.99 7.54
N GLY A 134 12.05 -8.89 6.20
CA GLY A 134 11.91 -10.01 5.28
C GLY A 134 10.47 -10.39 4.91
N HIS A 135 9.46 -9.62 5.36
CA HIS A 135 8.07 -9.90 5.03
C HIS A 135 7.70 -9.42 3.62
N ARG A 136 6.90 -10.20 2.91
CA ARG A 136 6.55 -9.95 1.51
C ARG A 136 5.14 -9.41 1.40
N LEU A 137 4.99 -8.11 1.15
CA LEU A 137 3.70 -7.45 1.34
C LEU A 137 2.89 -7.33 0.04
N GLY A 138 3.56 -7.45 -1.09
CA GLY A 138 3.00 -7.10 -2.39
C GLY A 138 3.98 -7.29 -3.52
N THR A 139 3.69 -6.68 -4.67
CA THR A 139 4.61 -6.66 -5.82
C THR A 139 4.68 -5.29 -6.49
N MET A 140 5.86 -4.97 -7.01
CA MET A 140 6.00 -4.02 -8.09
C MET A 140 5.94 -4.81 -9.40
N ASN A 141 5.00 -4.46 -10.29
CA ASN A 141 4.80 -5.20 -11.53
C ASN A 141 4.54 -4.30 -12.73
N VAL A 142 4.86 -4.86 -13.90
CA VAL A 142 4.70 -4.27 -15.23
C VAL A 142 3.98 -5.26 -16.13
N ILE A 143 3.07 -4.72 -16.95
CA ILE A 143 2.10 -5.52 -17.71
C ILE A 143 2.00 -4.98 -19.12
N ASP A 144 1.92 -5.88 -20.09
CA ASP A 144 1.66 -5.54 -21.49
C ASP A 144 0.60 -6.45 -22.14
N PHE A 145 -0.01 -5.92 -23.19
CA PHE A 145 -0.94 -6.60 -24.09
C PHE A 145 -0.21 -7.30 -25.25
N GLU A 146 1.11 -7.15 -25.35
CA GLU A 146 1.97 -7.90 -26.27
C GLU A 146 2.99 -8.78 -25.50
N PRO A 147 3.41 -9.94 -26.05
CA PRO A 147 4.50 -10.72 -25.47
C PRO A 147 5.80 -9.92 -25.40
N ARG A 148 6.62 -10.15 -24.37
CA ARG A 148 7.92 -9.48 -24.24
C ARG A 148 9.02 -10.40 -23.73
N ASP A 149 10.22 -10.12 -24.20
CA ASP A 149 11.42 -10.56 -23.50
C ASP A 149 11.70 -9.69 -22.27
N PHE A 150 12.27 -10.31 -21.26
CA PHE A 150 12.65 -9.67 -20.02
C PHE A 150 13.98 -10.27 -19.57
N ASN A 151 15.04 -9.47 -19.62
CA ASN A 151 16.39 -9.89 -19.35
C ASN A 151 16.80 -9.51 -17.90
N ALA A 152 18.03 -9.86 -17.52
CA ALA A 152 18.54 -9.58 -16.18
C ALA A 152 18.65 -8.07 -15.87
N GLU A 153 18.88 -7.22 -16.87
CA GLU A 153 18.93 -5.77 -16.67
C GLU A 153 17.54 -5.20 -16.35
N ASN A 154 16.51 -5.68 -17.04
CA ASN A 154 15.13 -5.33 -16.74
C ASN A 154 14.70 -5.84 -15.36
N GLU A 155 15.12 -7.05 -14.99
CA GLU A 155 14.90 -7.59 -13.64
C GLU A 155 15.57 -6.72 -12.57
N ALA A 156 16.85 -6.38 -12.74
CA ALA A 156 17.57 -5.50 -11.82
C ALA A 156 16.88 -4.14 -11.69
N ALA A 157 16.47 -3.53 -12.80
CA ALA A 157 15.72 -2.28 -12.77
C ALA A 157 14.38 -2.40 -12.03
N LEU A 158 13.65 -3.51 -12.20
CA LEU A 158 12.36 -3.71 -11.55
C LEU A 158 12.53 -3.90 -10.04
N VAL A 159 13.62 -4.55 -9.61
CA VAL A 159 14.04 -4.63 -8.20
C VAL A 159 14.32 -3.25 -7.63
N GLU A 160 15.02 -2.36 -8.35
CA GLU A 160 15.24 -0.98 -7.90
C GLU A 160 13.91 -0.21 -7.73
N PHE A 161 12.96 -0.36 -8.66
CA PHE A 161 11.63 0.21 -8.49
C PHE A 161 10.89 -0.33 -7.26
N ALA A 162 11.02 -1.62 -6.96
CA ALA A 162 10.46 -2.19 -5.74
C ALA A 162 11.12 -1.64 -4.46
N GLY A 163 12.44 -1.40 -4.49
CA GLY A 163 13.16 -0.71 -3.42
C GLY A 163 12.57 0.68 -3.15
N LEU A 164 12.35 1.49 -4.20
CA LEU A 164 11.71 2.80 -4.05
C LEU A 164 10.32 2.73 -3.42
N VAL A 165 9.55 1.69 -3.73
CA VAL A 165 8.23 1.46 -3.14
C VAL A 165 8.35 1.14 -1.65
N ILE A 166 9.26 0.24 -1.27
CA ILE A 166 9.51 -0.10 0.14
C ILE A 166 9.99 1.11 0.93
N ASP A 167 10.95 1.88 0.41
CA ASP A 167 11.42 3.11 1.06
C ASP A 167 10.26 4.08 1.30
N GLN A 168 9.38 4.24 0.32
CA GLN A 168 8.19 5.09 0.47
C GLN A 168 7.19 4.53 1.50
N MET A 169 7.03 3.21 1.60
CA MET A 169 6.22 2.57 2.64
C MET A 169 6.81 2.83 4.03
N GLU A 170 8.13 2.73 4.19
CA GLU A 170 8.81 3.01 5.46
C GLU A 170 8.70 4.47 5.88
N VAL A 171 8.91 5.40 4.95
CA VAL A 171 8.75 6.85 5.21
C VAL A 171 7.32 7.15 5.69
N ARG A 172 6.32 6.55 5.04
CA ARG A 172 4.91 6.69 5.43
C ARG A 172 4.65 6.14 6.83
N LEU A 173 5.15 4.94 7.12
CA LEU A 173 4.99 4.30 8.43
C LEU A 173 5.67 5.11 9.54
N ALA A 174 6.88 5.61 9.30
CA ALA A 174 7.59 6.47 10.24
C ALA A 174 6.84 7.77 10.52
N ALA A 175 6.28 8.40 9.49
CA ALA A 175 5.46 9.60 9.64
C ALA A 175 4.19 9.32 10.46
N HIS A 176 3.47 8.22 10.19
CA HIS A 176 2.31 7.80 10.98
C HIS A 176 2.67 7.55 12.45
N LYS A 177 3.77 6.82 12.72
CA LYS A 177 4.26 6.56 14.09
C LYS A 177 4.62 7.85 14.82
N ALA A 178 5.27 8.80 14.14
CA ALA A 178 5.60 10.09 14.73
C ALA A 178 4.35 10.90 15.10
N ILE A 179 3.34 10.94 14.22
CA ILE A 179 2.04 11.58 14.47
C ILE A 179 1.28 10.89 15.62
N GLY A 180 1.28 9.56 15.64
CA GLY A 180 0.67 8.77 16.72
C GLY A 180 1.33 9.02 18.08
N SER A 181 2.66 9.10 18.11
CA SER A 181 3.42 9.40 19.33
C SER A 181 3.12 10.79 19.87
N LEU A 182 3.00 11.79 18.99
CA LEU A 182 2.60 13.15 19.38
C LEU A 182 1.18 13.16 19.97
N THR A 183 0.26 12.39 19.38
CA THR A 183 -1.12 12.24 19.89
C THR A 183 -1.13 11.61 21.29
N THR A 184 -0.27 10.63 21.56
CA THR A 184 -0.14 10.03 22.89
C THR A 184 0.43 11.02 23.92
N LEU A 185 1.43 11.81 23.56
CA LEU A 185 1.96 12.88 24.42
C LEU A 185 0.90 13.93 24.76
N ILE A 186 0.04 14.27 23.82
CA ILE A 186 -1.09 15.19 24.07
C ILE A 186 -2.07 14.57 25.09
N LYS A 187 -2.24 13.25 25.13
CA LYS A 187 -3.09 12.59 26.13
C LYS A 187 -2.50 12.57 27.54
N THR A 188 -1.17 12.70 27.68
CA THR A 188 -0.50 12.80 28.99
C THR A 188 -0.43 14.23 29.53
N VAL A 189 -0.83 15.22 28.75
CA VAL A 189 -0.88 16.65 29.14
C VAL A 189 -1.63 16.91 30.45
N PRO A 190 -2.76 16.24 30.78
CA PRO A 190 -3.43 16.43 32.06
C PRO A 190 -2.53 16.09 33.26
N GLU A 191 -1.58 15.16 33.11
CA GLU A 191 -0.62 14.79 34.16
C GLU A 191 0.46 15.86 34.38
N LEU A 192 0.63 16.79 33.43
CA LEU A 192 1.54 17.93 33.51
C LEU A 192 0.89 19.19 34.12
N GLY A 193 -0.34 19.10 34.61
CA GLY A 193 -1.08 20.24 35.20
C GLY A 193 -1.57 21.26 34.17
N ILE A 194 -1.75 20.84 32.92
CA ILE A 194 -2.36 21.63 31.85
C ILE A 194 -3.77 21.06 31.65
N ASP A 195 -4.79 21.77 32.14
CA ASP A 195 -6.13 21.22 32.28
C ASP A 195 -6.93 21.13 30.95
N GLU A 196 -6.60 21.95 29.94
CA GLU A 196 -7.31 21.95 28.65
C GLU A 196 -6.36 22.17 27.46
N VAL A 197 -6.12 21.11 26.68
CA VAL A 197 -5.42 21.21 25.38
C VAL A 197 -6.34 20.77 24.26
N ALA A 198 -6.63 21.72 23.37
CA ALA A 198 -7.30 21.46 22.11
C ALA A 198 -6.26 21.21 21.02
N THR A 199 -6.42 20.11 20.27
CA THR A 199 -5.57 19.84 19.10
C THR A 199 -6.13 20.59 17.89
N VAL A 200 -5.31 21.42 17.24
CA VAL A 200 -5.70 22.14 16.03
C VAL A 200 -4.91 21.59 14.84
N CYS A 201 -5.61 21.22 13.77
CA CYS A 201 -4.96 20.80 12.53
C CYS A 201 -4.16 21.97 11.96
N ALA A 202 -2.86 21.77 11.76
CA ALA A 202 -1.98 22.80 11.22
C ALA A 202 -2.42 23.30 9.83
N TRP A 203 -3.12 22.46 9.05
CA TRP A 203 -3.52 22.75 7.68
C TRP A 203 -4.94 23.30 7.56
N THR A 204 -5.92 22.55 8.06
CA THR A 204 -7.35 22.92 7.92
C THR A 204 -7.82 23.90 8.98
N LYS A 205 -7.01 24.13 10.02
CA LYS A 205 -7.36 24.90 11.22
C LYS A 205 -8.59 24.38 11.96
N LYS A 206 -9.06 23.16 11.63
CA LYS A 206 -10.08 22.47 12.39
C LYS A 206 -9.55 22.06 13.75
N ILE A 207 -10.45 22.02 14.74
CA ILE A 207 -10.16 21.69 16.13
C ILE A 207 -10.67 20.28 16.39
N LEU A 208 -9.82 19.41 16.91
CA LEU A 208 -10.15 18.03 17.29
C LEU A 208 -10.59 18.00 18.75
N ILE A 209 -11.83 17.57 18.97
CA ILE A 209 -12.41 17.41 20.31
C ILE A 209 -13.19 16.10 20.34
N ASP A 210 -12.98 15.30 21.37
CA ASP A 210 -13.66 14.01 21.56
C ASP A 210 -13.57 13.08 20.33
N GLY A 211 -12.48 13.18 19.55
CA GLY A 211 -12.25 12.38 18.34
C GLY A 211 -12.92 12.92 17.06
N VAL A 212 -13.61 14.07 17.13
CA VAL A 212 -14.32 14.69 16.00
C VAL A 212 -13.66 16.02 15.61
N TRP A 213 -13.52 16.25 14.29
CA TRP A 213 -12.96 17.49 13.75
C TRP A 213 -14.05 18.53 13.51
N TYR A 214 -13.96 19.64 14.22
CA TYR A 214 -14.86 20.81 14.08
C TYR A 214 -14.14 21.95 13.35
N SER A 215 -14.84 22.69 12.51
CA SER A 215 -14.38 24.03 12.12
C SER A 215 -14.31 24.95 13.35
N PHE A 216 -13.58 26.06 13.24
CA PHE A 216 -13.50 27.05 14.31
C PHE A 216 -14.90 27.54 14.72
N ASP A 217 -15.78 27.76 13.74
CA ASP A 217 -17.15 28.22 13.97
C ASP A 217 -18.02 27.17 14.67
N GLU A 218 -17.94 25.91 14.24
CA GLU A 218 -18.65 24.81 14.89
C GLU A 218 -18.16 24.62 16.33
N PHE A 219 -16.86 24.80 16.59
CA PHE A 219 -16.31 24.73 17.92
C PHE A 219 -16.86 25.83 18.83
N LEU A 220 -16.75 27.10 18.41
CA LEU A 220 -17.25 28.25 19.19
C LEU A 220 -18.76 28.17 19.44
N SER A 221 -19.54 27.73 18.45
CA SER A 221 -20.99 27.61 18.61
C SER A 221 -21.40 26.42 19.47
N GLN A 222 -20.86 25.22 19.24
CA GLN A 222 -21.30 24.01 19.95
C GLN A 222 -20.71 23.87 21.35
N LYS A 223 -19.46 24.29 21.56
CA LYS A 223 -18.77 24.12 22.86
C LYS A 223 -18.85 25.36 23.73
N LEU A 224 -18.89 26.57 23.16
CA LEU A 224 -18.99 27.82 23.92
C LEU A 224 -20.37 28.49 23.82
N GLY A 225 -21.30 27.96 23.01
CA GLY A 225 -22.66 28.51 22.88
C GLY A 225 -22.72 29.87 22.19
N LEU A 226 -21.69 30.24 21.42
CA LEU A 226 -21.60 31.56 20.78
C LEU A 226 -22.36 31.59 19.44
N THR A 227 -23.14 32.65 19.22
CA THR A 227 -23.64 32.98 17.89
C THR A 227 -22.57 33.77 17.14
N ILE A 228 -22.18 33.28 15.97
CA ILE A 228 -21.02 33.81 15.22
C ILE A 228 -21.49 34.67 14.07
N THR A 229 -20.85 35.84 13.92
CA THR A 229 -20.98 36.71 12.76
C THR A 229 -19.60 37.03 12.24
N HIS A 230 -19.47 37.23 10.93
CA HIS A 230 -18.20 37.54 10.28
C HIS A 230 -18.13 39.01 9.94
N SER A 231 -17.00 39.65 10.28
CA SER A 231 -16.70 41.03 9.90
C SER A 231 -15.23 41.14 9.49
N ILE A 232 -14.87 42.21 8.80
CA ILE A 232 -13.51 42.48 8.37
C ILE A 232 -12.85 43.38 9.41
N HIS A 233 -11.66 42.97 9.88
CA HIS A 233 -10.89 43.78 10.83
C HIS A 233 -10.54 45.15 10.20
N PRO A 234 -10.72 46.29 10.90
CA PRO A 234 -10.50 47.62 10.34
C PRO A 234 -9.10 47.81 9.72
N ASP A 235 -8.06 47.21 10.31
CA ASP A 235 -6.70 47.29 9.74
C ASP A 235 -6.51 46.43 8.49
N ALA A 236 -7.26 45.34 8.33
CA ALA A 236 -7.29 44.58 7.09
C ALA A 236 -8.08 45.32 6.00
N ALA A 237 -9.10 46.08 6.39
CA ALA A 237 -9.88 46.92 5.48
C ALA A 237 -9.09 48.10 4.89
N LYS A 238 -8.00 48.54 5.54
CA LYS A 238 -7.10 49.59 5.03
C LYS A 238 -6.26 49.16 3.81
N GLY A 239 -6.17 47.85 3.55
CA GLY A 239 -5.43 47.28 2.43
C GLY A 239 -6.27 47.02 1.18
N PHE A 240 -7.57 47.32 1.23
CA PHE A 240 -8.49 47.32 0.10
C PHE A 240 -8.74 48.76 -0.38
#